data_AF-Q9UNH5-F1
#
_entry.id   AF-Q9UNH5-F1
#
_cell.length_a   1.000
_cell.length_b   1.000
_cell.length_c   1.000
_cell.angle_alpha   90.00
_cell.angle_beta   90.00
_cell.angle_gamma   90.00
#
_symmetry.space_group_name_H-M   'P 1'
#
loop_
_entity.id
_entity.type
_entity.pdbx_description
1 polymer ?
#
loop_
_entity_poly.entity_id
_entity_poly.type
_entity_poly.pdbx_seq_one_letter_code
_entity_poly.pdbx_strand_id
1 'polypeptide(L)'
;MAAESGELIGACEFMKDRLYFATLRNRPKSTVNTHYFSIDEELVYENFYADFGPLNLAMVYRYCCKLNKKLKSYSLSRKKIVHYTCFDQRKRANAAFLIGAYAVIYLKKTPEEAYRALLSGSNPPYLPFRDASFGNCTYNLTILDCLQGIRKGLQHGFFDFETFDVDEYEHYERVENGDFNWIVPGKFLAFSGPHPKSKIENGYPLHAPEAYFPYFKKHNVTAVVRLNKKIYEAKRFTDAGFEHYDLFFIDGSTPSDNIVRRFLNICENTEGAIAVHCKAGLGRTGTLIACYVMKHYRFTHAEIIAWIRICRPGSIIGPQQHFLEEKQASLWVQGDIFRSKLKNRPSSEGSINKILSGLDDMSIGGNLSKTQNMERFGEDNLEDDDVEMKNGITQGDKLRALKSQRQPRTSPSCAFRSDDTKGHPRAVSQPFRLSSSLQGSAVTLKTSKMALSPSATAKRINRTSLSSGATVRSFSINSRLASSLGNLNAATDDPENKKTSSSSKAGFTASPFTNLLNGSSQPTTRNYPELNNNQYNRSSNSNGGNLNSPPGPHSAKTEEHTTILRPSYTGLSSSSARFLSRSIPSLQSEYVHY
;
A
#
# COMPACT_ATOMS: atom_id res chain seq x y z
N MET A 1 -12.54 46.77 6.03
CA MET A 1 -11.20 46.36 6.49
C MET A 1 -11.31 45.30 7.61
N ALA A 2 -12.07 44.20 7.42
CA ALA A 2 -12.48 43.35 8.55
C ALA A 2 -12.68 41.85 8.20
N ALA A 3 -11.93 41.32 7.23
CA ALA A 3 -12.13 39.96 6.71
C ALA A 3 -10.89 39.04 6.77
N GLU A 4 -9.70 39.55 7.12
CA GLU A 4 -8.43 38.87 6.82
C GLU A 4 -7.93 37.86 7.86
N SER A 5 -8.61 37.70 9.00
CA SER A 5 -8.16 36.84 10.12
C SER A 5 -9.07 35.65 10.47
N GLY A 6 -10.29 35.57 9.91
CA GLY A 6 -11.31 34.60 10.36
C GLY A 6 -11.32 33.23 9.69
N GLU A 7 -10.72 33.06 8.50
CA GLU A 7 -11.02 31.89 7.64
C GLU A 7 -10.38 30.54 8.03
N LEU A 8 -9.43 30.50 8.98
CA LEU A 8 -8.65 29.30 9.32
C LEU A 8 -8.91 28.74 10.74
N ILE A 9 -9.98 29.19 11.40
CA ILE A 9 -10.39 28.67 12.71
C ILE A 9 -10.69 27.16 12.59
N GLY A 10 -9.92 26.34 13.31
CA GLY A 10 -10.03 24.88 13.27
C GLY A 10 -9.20 24.17 12.19
N ALA A 11 -8.39 24.90 11.41
CA ALA A 11 -7.43 24.31 10.48
C ALA A 11 -6.17 23.76 11.21
N CYS A 12 -5.64 22.64 10.74
CA CYS A 12 -4.42 22.01 11.25
C CYS A 12 -3.19 22.66 10.60
N GLU A 13 -2.26 23.20 11.38
CA GLU A 13 -1.03 23.82 10.86
C GLU A 13 0.10 22.80 10.68
N PHE A 14 0.64 22.69 9.47
CA PHE A 14 1.72 21.78 9.12
C PHE A 14 3.07 22.47 8.99
N MET A 15 3.08 23.65 8.36
CA MET A 15 4.23 24.56 8.31
C MET A 15 3.75 25.93 8.76
N LYS A 16 4.39 26.52 9.77
CA LYS A 16 4.00 27.80 10.35
C LYS A 16 3.80 28.86 9.27
N ASP A 17 2.64 29.51 9.30
CA ASP A 17 2.25 30.59 8.37
C ASP A 17 2.27 30.24 6.87
N ARG A 18 2.44 28.95 6.49
CA ARG A 18 2.66 28.53 5.10
C ARG A 18 1.79 27.37 4.62
N LEU A 19 1.56 26.34 5.43
CA LEU A 19 0.84 25.12 5.01
C LEU A 19 -0.18 24.68 6.07
N TYR A 20 -1.44 24.55 5.66
CA TYR A 20 -2.56 24.16 6.49
C TYR A 20 -3.40 23.04 5.87
N PHE A 21 -4.12 22.31 6.73
CA PHE A 21 -5.16 21.35 6.34
C PHE A 21 -6.51 21.71 6.97
N ALA A 22 -7.59 21.69 6.20
CA ALA A 22 -8.93 22.09 6.66
C ALA A 22 -10.03 21.13 6.18
N THR A 23 -11.01 20.84 7.04
CA THR A 23 -12.29 20.22 6.63
C THR A 23 -13.30 21.34 6.39
N LEU A 24 -13.83 21.50 5.17
CA LEU A 24 -14.70 22.61 4.78
C LEU A 24 -16.01 22.10 4.17
N ARG A 25 -17.14 22.78 4.46
CA ARG A 25 -18.47 22.39 3.91
C ARG A 25 -18.64 22.78 2.45
N ASN A 26 -18.13 23.94 2.07
CA ASN A 26 -18.25 24.54 0.74
C ASN A 26 -16.87 24.68 0.10
N ARG A 27 -16.80 24.66 -1.23
CA ARG A 27 -15.59 24.97 -1.99
C ARG A 27 -15.18 26.44 -1.77
N PRO A 28 -14.07 26.73 -1.08
CA PRO A 28 -13.60 28.10 -0.86
C PRO A 28 -13.08 28.72 -2.17
N LYS A 29 -13.09 30.06 -2.23
CA LYS A 29 -12.39 30.83 -3.27
C LYS A 29 -11.01 31.22 -2.74
N SER A 30 -9.96 31.12 -3.56
CA SER A 30 -8.65 31.66 -3.20
C SER A 30 -8.72 33.18 -3.07
N THR A 31 -8.08 33.73 -2.03
CA THR A 31 -8.06 35.16 -1.70
C THR A 31 -6.74 35.80 -2.13
N VAL A 32 -6.51 37.07 -1.76
CA VAL A 32 -5.20 37.71 -1.94
C VAL A 32 -4.13 36.93 -1.16
N ASN A 33 -4.41 36.57 0.09
CA ASN A 33 -3.43 36.01 1.03
C ASN A 33 -3.49 34.47 1.14
N THR A 34 -4.53 33.81 0.63
CA THR A 34 -4.75 32.36 0.81
C THR A 34 -5.00 31.64 -0.52
N HIS A 35 -4.31 30.53 -0.76
CA HIS A 35 -4.56 29.62 -1.89
C HIS A 35 -5.12 28.29 -1.39
N TYR A 36 -6.37 28.00 -1.74
CA TYR A 36 -7.04 26.75 -1.42
C TYR A 36 -6.88 25.71 -2.55
N PHE A 37 -6.68 24.44 -2.20
CA PHE A 37 -6.76 23.32 -3.15
C PHE A 37 -7.28 22.05 -2.47
N SER A 38 -7.84 21.14 -3.25
CA SER A 38 -8.30 19.82 -2.79
C SER A 38 -7.75 18.72 -3.71
N ILE A 39 -8.00 17.46 -3.33
CA ILE A 39 -7.82 16.24 -4.12
C ILE A 39 -9.06 15.35 -4.15
N ASP A 40 -10.17 15.77 -3.53
CA ASP A 40 -11.37 14.96 -3.27
C ASP A 40 -11.99 14.31 -4.53
N GLU A 41 -11.84 14.94 -5.70
CA GLU A 41 -12.31 14.44 -7.01
C GLU A 41 -11.14 14.16 -7.99
N GLU A 42 -9.89 14.12 -7.50
CA GLU A 42 -8.67 13.98 -8.32
C GLU A 42 -7.86 12.74 -7.95
N LEU A 43 -7.66 12.48 -6.65
CA LEU A 43 -6.96 11.30 -6.12
C LEU A 43 -8.00 10.42 -5.42
N VAL A 44 -8.86 9.79 -6.23
CA VAL A 44 -10.00 8.99 -5.77
C VAL A 44 -9.57 7.54 -5.55
N TYR A 45 -9.79 7.02 -4.34
CA TYR A 45 -9.57 5.61 -4.03
C TYR A 45 -10.59 4.73 -4.77
N GLU A 46 -10.12 3.70 -5.45
CA GLU A 46 -10.96 2.68 -6.08
C GLU A 46 -11.13 1.50 -5.13
N ASN A 47 -12.32 1.39 -4.53
CA ASN A 47 -12.67 0.35 -3.59
C ASN A 47 -12.83 -1.03 -4.24
N PHE A 48 -12.74 -2.08 -3.40
CA PHE A 48 -13.22 -3.41 -3.74
C PHE A 48 -14.63 -3.61 -3.20
N TYR A 49 -14.85 -3.27 -1.94
CA TYR A 49 -16.14 -3.37 -1.27
C TYR A 49 -16.40 -2.12 -0.43
N ALA A 50 -16.16 -2.19 0.88
CA ALA A 50 -16.34 -1.08 1.83
C ALA A 50 -15.03 -0.46 2.31
N ASP A 51 -13.88 -1.00 1.89
CA ASP A 51 -12.58 -0.33 1.96
C ASP A 51 -12.62 0.99 1.20
N PHE A 52 -11.93 2.00 1.73
CA PHE A 52 -11.95 3.36 1.17
C PHE A 52 -10.58 4.04 1.14
N GLY A 53 -9.53 3.35 1.59
CA GLY A 53 -8.18 3.88 1.75
C GLY A 53 -7.29 2.91 2.54
N PRO A 54 -6.03 3.30 2.83
CA PRO A 54 -5.38 4.55 2.41
C PRO A 54 -5.18 4.63 0.89
N LEU A 55 -4.94 5.84 0.37
CA LEU A 55 -4.59 6.04 -1.03
C LEU A 55 -3.23 5.39 -1.38
N ASN A 56 -3.09 4.96 -2.64
CA ASN A 56 -1.95 4.15 -3.07
C ASN A 56 -0.64 4.97 -3.23
N LEU A 57 0.48 4.28 -3.46
CA LEU A 57 1.81 4.89 -3.53
C LEU A 57 1.94 5.93 -4.65
N ALA A 58 1.31 5.71 -5.80
CA ALA A 58 1.25 6.70 -6.88
C ALA A 58 0.46 7.95 -6.50
N MET A 59 -0.68 7.80 -5.80
CA MET A 59 -1.46 8.93 -5.31
C MET A 59 -0.70 9.73 -4.23
N VAL A 60 0.06 9.05 -3.35
CA VAL A 60 1.00 9.70 -2.41
C VAL A 60 2.07 10.50 -3.18
N TYR A 61 2.66 9.91 -4.22
CA TYR A 61 3.67 10.58 -5.06
C TYR A 61 3.09 11.81 -5.78
N ARG A 62 1.98 11.65 -6.52
CA ARG A 62 1.32 12.74 -7.25
C ARG A 62 0.84 13.85 -6.31
N TYR A 63 0.36 13.53 -5.10
CA TYR A 63 0.06 14.54 -4.06
C TYR A 63 1.31 15.34 -3.67
N CYS A 64 2.40 14.66 -3.36
CA CYS A 64 3.65 15.31 -2.94
C CYS A 64 4.21 16.22 -4.04
N CYS A 65 4.21 15.78 -5.29
CA CYS A 65 4.60 16.59 -6.44
C CYS A 65 3.68 17.81 -6.63
N LYS A 66 2.37 17.64 -6.52
CA LYS A 66 1.37 18.73 -6.58
C LYS A 66 1.60 19.78 -5.48
N LEU A 67 1.86 19.34 -4.25
CA LEU A 67 2.09 20.23 -3.11
C LEU A 67 3.46 20.92 -3.19
N ASN A 68 4.52 20.21 -3.55
CA ASN A 68 5.84 20.79 -3.80
C ASN A 68 5.80 21.85 -4.92
N LYS A 69 5.09 21.60 -6.02
CA LYS A 69 4.90 22.57 -7.11
C LYS A 69 4.16 23.83 -6.63
N LYS A 70 3.19 23.69 -5.70
CA LYS A 70 2.49 24.83 -5.08
C LYS A 70 3.38 25.61 -4.12
N LEU A 71 4.13 24.93 -3.25
CA LEU A 71 5.03 25.56 -2.27
C LEU A 71 6.23 26.27 -2.92
N LYS A 72 6.72 25.77 -4.06
CA LYS A 72 7.79 26.42 -4.86
C LYS A 72 7.29 27.47 -5.86
N SER A 73 5.97 27.66 -6.01
CA SER A 73 5.43 28.58 -7.04
C SER A 73 5.57 30.04 -6.62
N TYR A 74 6.23 30.85 -7.47
CA TYR A 74 6.46 32.28 -7.24
C TYR A 74 5.16 33.08 -7.01
N SER A 75 4.12 32.83 -7.80
CA SER A 75 2.80 33.49 -7.67
C SER A 75 2.01 33.07 -6.41
N LEU A 76 2.45 32.01 -5.73
CA LEU A 76 1.93 31.58 -4.43
C LEU A 76 2.89 31.85 -3.27
N SER A 77 4.07 32.43 -3.51
CA SER A 77 5.15 32.59 -2.51
C SER A 77 4.69 33.23 -1.20
N ARG A 78 3.96 34.34 -1.29
CA ARG A 78 3.44 35.12 -0.15
C ARG A 78 2.07 34.67 0.37
N LYS A 79 1.54 33.52 -0.09
CA LYS A 79 0.20 33.04 0.31
C LYS A 79 0.25 31.89 1.32
N LYS A 80 -0.73 31.81 2.21
CA LYS A 80 -1.02 30.60 3.00
C LYS A 80 -1.59 29.54 2.04
N ILE A 81 -1.00 28.34 2.03
CA ILE A 81 -1.46 27.23 1.17
C ILE A 81 -2.30 26.29 2.02
N VAL A 82 -3.55 26.09 1.62
CA VAL A 82 -4.53 25.31 2.36
C VAL A 82 -4.96 24.11 1.53
N HIS A 83 -4.60 22.92 2.01
CA HIS A 83 -5.21 21.69 1.56
C HIS A 83 -6.58 21.56 2.23
N TYR A 84 -7.67 21.46 1.46
CA TYR A 84 -9.00 21.26 2.01
C TYR A 84 -9.69 20.02 1.44
N THR A 85 -10.59 19.48 2.24
CA THR A 85 -11.43 18.31 1.93
C THR A 85 -12.84 18.55 2.47
N CYS A 86 -13.83 17.86 1.91
CA CYS A 86 -15.23 17.95 2.36
C CYS A 86 -15.47 17.19 3.67
N PHE A 87 -16.73 17.18 4.15
CA PHE A 87 -17.11 16.51 5.40
C PHE A 87 -17.35 14.99 5.29
N ASP A 88 -17.23 14.37 4.10
CA ASP A 88 -17.25 12.91 3.98
C ASP A 88 -16.05 12.29 4.73
N GLN A 89 -16.33 11.42 5.71
CA GLN A 89 -15.32 10.91 6.61
C GLN A 89 -14.21 10.09 5.92
N ARG A 90 -14.50 9.48 4.77
CA ARG A 90 -13.54 8.72 3.96
C ARG A 90 -12.62 9.65 3.19
N LYS A 91 -13.18 10.70 2.58
CA LYS A 91 -12.41 11.77 1.92
C LYS A 91 -11.53 12.51 2.94
N ARG A 92 -12.08 12.85 4.12
CA ARG A 92 -11.32 13.40 5.26
C ARG A 92 -10.11 12.55 5.64
N ALA A 93 -10.31 11.25 5.87
CA ALA A 93 -9.24 10.34 6.31
C ALA A 93 -8.14 10.19 5.24
N ASN A 94 -8.50 10.07 3.96
CA ASN A 94 -7.53 10.02 2.86
C ASN A 94 -6.75 11.33 2.68
N ALA A 95 -7.43 12.48 2.70
CA ALA A 95 -6.79 13.79 2.56
C ALA A 95 -5.87 14.11 3.76
N ALA A 96 -6.26 13.67 4.96
CA ALA A 96 -5.43 13.74 6.17
C ALA A 96 -4.21 12.82 6.08
N PHE A 97 -4.37 11.57 5.63
CA PHE A 97 -3.26 10.66 5.36
C PHE A 97 -2.25 11.24 4.36
N LEU A 98 -2.69 11.82 3.24
CA LEU A 98 -1.79 12.40 2.23
C LEU A 98 -0.93 13.54 2.79
N ILE A 99 -1.50 14.48 3.55
CA ILE A 99 -0.71 15.57 4.12
C ILE A 99 0.15 15.12 5.31
N GLY A 100 -0.31 14.13 6.07
CA GLY A 100 0.51 13.45 7.08
C GLY A 100 1.72 12.76 6.45
N ALA A 101 1.53 12.03 5.35
CA ALA A 101 2.60 11.35 4.63
C ALA A 101 3.61 12.36 4.08
N TYR A 102 3.13 13.44 3.44
CA TYR A 102 3.98 14.56 3.01
C TYR A 102 4.80 15.15 4.17
N ALA A 103 4.23 15.27 5.36
CA ALA A 103 4.94 15.77 6.54
C ALA A 103 6.06 14.83 7.02
N VAL A 104 5.87 13.51 6.93
CA VAL A 104 6.92 12.51 7.21
C VAL A 104 8.01 12.54 6.13
N ILE A 105 7.60 12.56 4.85
CA ILE A 105 8.50 12.46 3.69
C ILE A 105 9.33 13.73 3.49
N TYR A 106 8.68 14.89 3.37
CA TYR A 106 9.31 16.16 2.95
C TYR A 106 9.58 17.12 4.10
N LEU A 107 8.70 17.18 5.11
CA LEU A 107 8.92 18.02 6.30
C LEU A 107 9.73 17.32 7.40
N LYS A 108 10.13 16.06 7.18
CA LYS A 108 10.93 15.20 8.07
C LYS A 108 10.37 15.09 9.51
N LYS A 109 9.07 15.30 9.69
CA LYS A 109 8.39 15.08 10.97
C LYS A 109 8.31 13.59 11.28
N THR A 110 8.28 13.23 12.55
CA THR A 110 7.84 11.89 12.94
C THR A 110 6.35 11.68 12.58
N PRO A 111 5.92 10.45 12.26
CA PRO A 111 4.51 10.04 12.22
C PRO A 111 3.69 10.54 13.41
N GLU A 112 4.27 10.51 14.60
CA GLU A 112 3.64 10.94 15.84
C GLU A 112 3.38 12.46 15.87
N GLU A 113 4.33 13.29 15.39
CA GLU A 113 4.14 14.74 15.22
C GLU A 113 3.21 15.09 14.07
N ALA A 114 3.29 14.36 12.95
CA ALA A 114 2.42 14.54 11.80
C ALA A 114 0.95 14.21 12.14
N TYR A 115 0.73 13.14 12.93
CA TYR A 115 -0.57 12.80 13.47
C TYR A 115 -1.04 13.79 14.54
N ARG A 116 -0.17 14.26 15.44
CA ARG A 116 -0.49 15.33 16.39
C ARG A 116 -0.91 16.62 15.69
N ALA A 117 -0.30 16.97 14.55
CA ALA A 117 -0.73 18.10 13.73
C ALA A 117 -2.15 17.90 13.16
N LEU A 118 -2.50 16.69 12.67
CA LEU A 118 -3.87 16.36 12.23
C LEU A 118 -4.91 16.44 13.37
N LEU A 119 -4.50 16.25 14.62
CA LEU A 119 -5.37 16.38 15.79
C LEU A 119 -5.45 17.81 16.37
N SER A 120 -4.70 18.78 15.83
CA SER A 120 -4.72 20.16 16.33
C SER A 120 -5.92 21.00 15.87
N GLY A 121 -6.63 20.56 14.84
CA GLY A 121 -7.85 21.20 14.34
C GLY A 121 -9.11 20.75 15.08
N SER A 122 -10.10 21.64 15.19
CA SER A 122 -11.35 21.43 15.93
C SER A 122 -12.39 20.54 15.20
N ASN A 123 -11.95 19.43 14.61
CA ASN A 123 -12.77 18.57 13.77
C ASN A 123 -13.00 17.19 14.43
N PRO A 124 -14.08 16.45 14.07
CA PRO A 124 -14.30 15.10 14.56
C PRO A 124 -13.13 14.15 14.22
N PRO A 125 -12.92 13.06 15.00
CA PRO A 125 -11.93 12.04 14.70
C PRO A 125 -11.99 11.53 13.25
N TYR A 126 -10.86 11.06 12.74
CA TYR A 126 -10.78 10.47 11.41
C TYR A 126 -11.27 9.02 11.43
N LEU A 127 -12.05 8.62 10.42
CA LEU A 127 -12.51 7.25 10.25
C LEU A 127 -11.30 6.32 9.99
N PRO A 128 -11.08 5.26 10.78
CA PRO A 128 -10.03 4.28 10.51
C PRO A 128 -10.24 3.52 9.20
N PHE A 129 -9.15 3.16 8.54
CA PHE A 129 -9.17 2.38 7.31
C PHE A 129 -9.49 0.91 7.61
N ARG A 130 -10.53 0.40 6.95
CA ARG A 130 -10.95 -1.00 7.00
C ARG A 130 -10.38 -1.82 5.85
N ASP A 131 -10.54 -3.13 5.92
CA ASP A 131 -10.13 -4.07 4.88
C ASP A 131 -11.20 -4.33 3.80
N ALA A 132 -10.78 -4.99 2.72
CA ALA A 132 -11.58 -5.33 1.54
C ALA A 132 -12.42 -6.62 1.71
N SER A 133 -12.74 -7.03 2.94
CA SER A 133 -13.64 -8.16 3.21
C SER A 133 -15.10 -7.81 2.94
N PHE A 134 -15.85 -8.82 2.51
CA PHE A 134 -17.32 -8.76 2.44
C PHE A 134 -17.90 -8.95 3.85
N GLY A 135 -18.68 -7.98 4.34
CA GLY A 135 -19.31 -8.01 5.66
C GLY A 135 -18.68 -7.03 6.67
N ASN A 136 -18.65 -7.44 7.95
CA ASN A 136 -18.19 -6.60 9.05
C ASN A 136 -16.66 -6.56 9.15
N CYS A 137 -16.10 -5.39 9.37
CA CYS A 137 -14.67 -5.25 9.64
C CYS A 137 -14.37 -5.50 11.11
N THR A 138 -13.36 -6.32 11.39
CA THR A 138 -12.95 -6.69 12.76
C THR A 138 -11.57 -6.17 13.16
N TYR A 139 -10.88 -5.45 12.26
CA TYR A 139 -9.54 -4.91 12.48
C TYR A 139 -9.39 -3.58 11.73
N ASN A 140 -8.94 -2.52 12.42
CA ASN A 140 -8.90 -1.16 11.89
C ASN A 140 -7.48 -0.61 11.87
N LEU A 141 -7.10 0.10 10.79
CA LEU A 141 -5.86 0.88 10.74
C LEU A 141 -6.15 2.37 10.94
N THR A 142 -5.44 3.01 11.86
CA THR A 142 -5.46 4.46 12.01
C THR A 142 -4.57 5.14 10.96
N ILE A 143 -4.70 6.46 10.83
CA ILE A 143 -3.74 7.25 10.03
C ILE A 143 -2.32 7.11 10.59
N LEU A 144 -2.14 7.02 11.93
CA LEU A 144 -0.82 6.88 12.53
C LEU A 144 -0.12 5.60 12.06
N ASP A 145 -0.82 4.47 12.01
CA ASP A 145 -0.27 3.19 11.51
C ASP A 145 0.22 3.32 10.05
N CYS A 146 -0.55 4.03 9.21
CA CYS A 146 -0.15 4.33 7.84
C CYS A 146 1.08 5.25 7.76
N LEU A 147 1.19 6.26 8.64
CA LEU A 147 2.37 7.13 8.69
C LEU A 147 3.61 6.39 9.23
N GLN A 148 3.44 5.48 10.19
CA GLN A 148 4.51 4.63 10.70
C GLN A 148 4.97 3.59 9.65
N GLY A 149 4.03 3.00 8.90
CA GLY A 149 4.32 2.16 7.73
C GLY A 149 5.13 2.91 6.66
N ILE A 150 4.76 4.16 6.34
CA ILE A 150 5.57 5.05 5.48
C ILE A 150 6.95 5.30 6.07
N ARG A 151 7.07 5.63 7.37
CA ARG A 151 8.39 5.85 8.02
C ARG A 151 9.29 4.63 7.89
N LYS A 152 8.78 3.42 8.15
CA LYS A 152 9.58 2.19 8.02
C LYS A 152 9.89 1.83 6.55
N GLY A 153 8.97 2.07 5.63
CA GLY A 153 9.22 1.93 4.19
C GLY A 153 10.40 2.81 3.73
N LEU A 154 10.41 4.08 4.12
CA LEU A 154 11.54 5.00 3.88
C LEU A 154 12.83 4.55 4.59
N GLN A 155 12.75 4.18 5.88
CA GLN A 155 13.89 3.75 6.69
C GLN A 155 14.61 2.52 6.14
N HIS A 156 13.88 1.62 5.46
CA HIS A 156 14.43 0.39 4.88
C HIS A 156 14.64 0.47 3.35
N GLY A 157 14.51 1.65 2.75
CA GLY A 157 14.73 1.85 1.31
C GLY A 157 13.67 1.21 0.41
N PHE A 158 12.47 0.89 0.94
CA PHE A 158 11.37 0.33 0.16
C PHE A 158 10.66 1.40 -0.68
N PHE A 159 10.93 2.69 -0.41
CA PHE A 159 10.43 3.82 -1.16
C PHE A 159 11.48 4.92 -1.21
N ASP A 160 11.72 5.44 -2.42
CA ASP A 160 12.54 6.63 -2.66
C ASP A 160 11.84 7.50 -3.71
N PHE A 161 11.77 8.79 -3.45
CA PHE A 161 11.11 9.77 -4.32
C PHE A 161 11.95 10.17 -5.54
N GLU A 162 13.26 9.91 -5.52
CA GLU A 162 14.14 10.22 -6.64
C GLU A 162 14.16 9.11 -7.71
N THR A 163 13.78 7.88 -7.34
CA THR A 163 13.80 6.69 -8.21
C THR A 163 12.43 6.04 -8.47
N PHE A 164 11.34 6.51 -7.84
CA PHE A 164 10.00 5.94 -8.04
C PHE A 164 9.37 6.34 -9.39
N ASP A 165 9.28 5.38 -10.30
CA ASP A 165 8.53 5.52 -11.55
C ASP A 165 7.02 5.34 -11.29
N VAL A 166 6.32 6.47 -11.20
CA VAL A 166 4.87 6.52 -11.01
C VAL A 166 4.09 6.02 -12.24
N ASP A 167 4.66 6.14 -13.44
CA ASP A 167 3.98 5.76 -14.68
C ASP A 167 4.20 4.25 -14.96
N GLU A 168 5.34 3.65 -14.55
CA GLU A 168 5.50 2.18 -14.48
C GLU A 168 4.51 1.58 -13.44
N TYR A 169 4.36 2.22 -12.27
CA TYR A 169 3.40 1.78 -11.24
C TYR A 169 1.94 1.83 -11.75
N GLU A 170 1.48 2.98 -12.28
CA GLU A 170 0.09 3.15 -12.75
C GLU A 170 -0.21 2.41 -14.07
N HIS A 171 0.82 1.90 -14.74
CA HIS A 171 0.68 0.96 -15.84
C HIS A 171 0.41 -0.46 -15.29
N TYR A 172 1.30 -1.01 -14.45
CA TYR A 172 1.24 -2.41 -14.05
C TYR A 172 0.27 -2.74 -12.90
N GLU A 173 -0.21 -1.76 -12.12
CA GLU A 173 -1.26 -2.02 -11.11
C GLU A 173 -2.60 -2.46 -11.72
N ARG A 174 -2.77 -2.27 -13.04
CA ARG A 174 -4.01 -2.53 -13.77
C ARG A 174 -4.14 -3.96 -14.28
N VAL A 175 -5.38 -4.44 -14.41
CA VAL A 175 -5.69 -5.78 -14.94
C VAL A 175 -5.20 -5.96 -16.36
N GLU A 176 -5.36 -4.94 -17.21
CA GLU A 176 -4.98 -5.06 -18.63
C GLU A 176 -3.49 -5.29 -18.85
N ASN A 177 -2.63 -4.93 -17.88
CA ASN A 177 -1.17 -5.05 -17.95
C ASN A 177 -0.57 -6.09 -16.98
N GLY A 178 -1.41 -6.84 -16.24
CA GLY A 178 -0.98 -7.99 -15.43
C GLY A 178 -1.36 -7.96 -13.95
N ASP A 179 -1.86 -6.83 -13.43
CA ASP A 179 -2.28 -6.61 -12.04
C ASP A 179 -1.20 -7.01 -11.01
N PHE A 180 -0.11 -6.22 -10.96
CA PHE A 180 0.99 -6.42 -10.02
C PHE A 180 1.60 -5.13 -9.47
N ASN A 181 2.19 -5.22 -8.26
CA ASN A 181 2.93 -4.13 -7.62
C ASN A 181 4.15 -4.67 -6.86
N TRP A 182 5.20 -3.84 -6.75
CA TRP A 182 6.30 -4.08 -5.80
C TRP A 182 5.84 -3.79 -4.37
N ILE A 183 6.13 -4.72 -3.46
CA ILE A 183 5.91 -4.57 -2.02
C ILE A 183 7.23 -4.29 -1.28
N VAL A 184 8.31 -4.90 -1.77
CA VAL A 184 9.70 -4.58 -1.42
C VAL A 184 10.47 -4.56 -2.74
N PRO A 185 10.90 -3.40 -3.27
CA PRO A 185 11.63 -3.32 -4.53
C PRO A 185 12.83 -4.28 -4.56
N GLY A 186 12.98 -5.01 -5.67
CA GLY A 186 14.04 -6.00 -5.83
C GLY A 186 13.92 -7.28 -4.98
N LYS A 187 12.89 -7.44 -4.13
CA LYS A 187 12.67 -8.69 -3.38
C LYS A 187 11.27 -9.28 -3.46
N PHE A 188 10.20 -8.48 -3.42
CA PHE A 188 8.82 -8.99 -3.46
C PHE A 188 7.92 -8.25 -4.44
N LEU A 189 7.44 -8.98 -5.44
CA LEU A 189 6.38 -8.58 -6.36
C LEU A 189 5.08 -9.33 -5.99
N ALA A 190 3.99 -8.61 -5.75
CA ALA A 190 2.67 -9.19 -5.48
C ALA A 190 1.80 -9.07 -6.73
N PHE A 191 1.32 -10.20 -7.27
CA PHE A 191 0.59 -10.22 -8.54
C PHE A 191 -0.68 -11.10 -8.54
N SER A 192 -1.58 -10.85 -9.49
CA SER A 192 -2.74 -11.72 -9.75
C SER A 192 -2.30 -13.07 -10.32
N GLY A 193 -2.95 -14.16 -9.90
CA GLY A 193 -2.61 -15.50 -10.39
C GLY A 193 -2.87 -15.69 -11.90
N PRO A 194 -1.87 -16.09 -12.70
CA PRO A 194 -2.03 -16.31 -14.14
C PRO A 194 -3.15 -17.29 -14.50
N HIS A 195 -3.71 -17.11 -15.69
CA HIS A 195 -4.67 -18.02 -16.32
C HIS A 195 -3.96 -19.10 -17.15
N PRO A 196 -4.62 -20.24 -17.47
CA PRO A 196 -4.00 -21.31 -18.27
C PRO A 196 -3.78 -20.92 -19.75
N LYS A 197 -4.44 -19.88 -20.27
CA LYS A 197 -4.21 -19.33 -21.61
C LYS A 197 -4.44 -17.83 -21.59
N SER A 198 -3.67 -17.08 -22.39
CA SER A 198 -3.99 -15.68 -22.65
C SER A 198 -5.18 -15.62 -23.59
N LYS A 199 -6.25 -14.94 -23.17
CA LYS A 199 -7.47 -14.72 -23.96
C LYS A 199 -8.12 -13.41 -23.54
N ILE A 200 -8.90 -12.79 -24.42
CA ILE A 200 -9.81 -11.71 -24.01
C ILE A 200 -11.13 -12.36 -23.60
N GLU A 201 -11.62 -12.04 -22.40
CA GLU A 201 -12.89 -12.51 -21.85
C GLU A 201 -13.68 -11.30 -21.35
N ASN A 202 -14.91 -11.11 -21.86
CA ASN A 202 -15.76 -9.96 -21.57
C ASN A 202 -15.07 -8.59 -21.72
N GLY A 203 -14.15 -8.48 -22.69
CA GLY A 203 -13.37 -7.27 -22.98
C GLY A 203 -12.05 -7.13 -22.20
N TYR A 204 -11.80 -7.96 -21.18
CA TYR A 204 -10.57 -7.90 -20.38
C TYR A 204 -9.56 -8.97 -20.84
N PRO A 205 -8.26 -8.62 -20.99
CA PRO A 205 -7.24 -9.62 -21.28
C PRO A 205 -6.92 -10.41 -20.01
N LEU A 206 -6.94 -11.72 -20.14
CA LEU A 206 -6.43 -12.67 -19.16
C LEU A 206 -4.99 -13.01 -19.53
N HIS A 207 -4.10 -13.08 -18.55
CA HIS A 207 -2.67 -13.26 -18.78
C HIS A 207 -2.23 -14.69 -18.42
N ALA A 208 -1.60 -15.39 -19.37
CA ALA A 208 -0.83 -16.60 -19.11
C ALA A 208 0.55 -16.27 -18.50
N PRO A 209 1.27 -17.25 -17.91
CA PRO A 209 2.61 -17.05 -17.34
C PRO A 209 3.56 -16.24 -18.24
N GLU A 210 3.57 -16.50 -19.55
CA GLU A 210 4.49 -15.90 -20.52
C GLU A 210 4.37 -14.37 -20.60
N ALA A 211 3.19 -13.81 -20.34
CA ALA A 211 2.97 -12.36 -20.35
C ALA A 211 3.82 -11.64 -19.29
N TYR A 212 4.14 -12.34 -18.19
CA TYR A 212 4.94 -11.80 -17.09
C TYR A 212 6.46 -11.93 -17.33
N PHE A 213 6.90 -12.85 -18.20
CA PHE A 213 8.33 -13.18 -18.34
C PHE A 213 9.22 -11.99 -18.74
N PRO A 214 8.84 -11.06 -19.65
CA PRO A 214 9.71 -9.94 -20.02
C PRO A 214 9.99 -9.01 -18.84
N TYR A 215 8.97 -8.72 -18.03
CA TYR A 215 9.12 -7.88 -16.82
C TYR A 215 9.90 -8.65 -15.74
N PHE A 216 9.55 -9.91 -15.49
CA PHE A 216 10.20 -10.75 -14.49
C PHE A 216 11.71 -10.87 -14.75
N LYS A 217 12.13 -11.11 -16.01
CA LYS A 217 13.55 -11.16 -16.38
C LYS A 217 14.23 -9.79 -16.34
N LYS A 218 13.58 -8.71 -16.78
CA LYS A 218 14.08 -7.32 -16.67
C LYS A 218 14.44 -6.96 -15.22
N HIS A 219 13.63 -7.40 -14.26
CA HIS A 219 13.74 -7.01 -12.84
C HIS A 219 14.25 -8.13 -11.91
N ASN A 220 15.04 -9.08 -12.44
CA ASN A 220 15.70 -10.16 -11.69
C ASN A 220 14.77 -10.96 -10.77
N VAL A 221 13.54 -11.24 -11.22
CA VAL A 221 12.68 -12.25 -10.57
C VAL A 221 13.23 -13.62 -10.89
N THR A 222 13.56 -14.40 -9.87
CA THR A 222 14.14 -15.74 -10.00
C THR A 222 13.21 -16.85 -9.53
N ALA A 223 12.29 -16.55 -8.60
CA ALA A 223 11.32 -17.51 -8.07
C ALA A 223 9.87 -17.02 -8.15
N VAL A 224 8.95 -17.97 -8.36
CA VAL A 224 7.49 -17.74 -8.36
C VAL A 224 6.83 -18.63 -7.31
N VAL A 225 6.03 -18.03 -6.43
CA VAL A 225 5.32 -18.73 -5.35
C VAL A 225 3.80 -18.66 -5.59
N ARG A 226 3.16 -19.82 -5.73
CA ARG A 226 1.71 -19.98 -5.93
C ARG A 226 1.01 -20.40 -4.65
N LEU A 227 -0.03 -19.66 -4.28
CA LEU A 227 -0.79 -19.85 -3.04
C LEU A 227 -2.24 -20.36 -3.25
N ASN A 228 -2.62 -20.72 -4.48
CA ASN A 228 -4.00 -21.11 -4.87
C ASN A 228 -4.05 -22.44 -5.65
N LYS A 229 -5.26 -23.04 -5.77
CA LYS A 229 -5.51 -24.25 -6.58
C LYS A 229 -4.85 -24.12 -7.97
N LYS A 230 -4.25 -25.20 -8.48
CA LYS A 230 -3.32 -25.20 -9.63
C LYS A 230 -4.03 -24.93 -10.98
N ILE A 231 -4.25 -23.65 -11.31
CA ILE A 231 -4.96 -23.22 -12.54
C ILE A 231 -4.06 -23.05 -13.79
N TYR A 232 -2.77 -23.36 -13.70
CA TYR A 232 -1.81 -23.38 -14.80
C TYR A 232 -0.69 -24.38 -14.47
N GLU A 233 0.07 -24.86 -15.46
CA GLU A 233 1.21 -25.76 -15.19
C GLU A 233 2.46 -25.00 -14.72
N ALA A 234 3.03 -25.42 -13.59
CA ALA A 234 4.27 -24.86 -13.03
C ALA A 234 5.45 -24.91 -14.02
N LYS A 235 5.48 -25.95 -14.88
CA LYS A 235 6.47 -26.14 -15.95
C LYS A 235 6.71 -24.90 -16.78
N ARG A 236 5.66 -24.13 -17.09
CA ARG A 236 5.77 -22.92 -17.93
C ARG A 236 6.71 -21.87 -17.32
N PHE A 237 6.81 -21.79 -15.99
CA PHE A 237 7.81 -20.95 -15.32
C PHE A 237 9.19 -21.62 -15.26
N THR A 238 9.28 -22.93 -14.97
CA THR A 238 10.58 -23.63 -14.88
C THR A 238 11.29 -23.73 -16.23
N ASP A 239 10.55 -24.02 -17.29
CA ASP A 239 11.05 -24.11 -18.67
C ASP A 239 11.51 -22.73 -19.19
N ALA A 240 11.01 -21.65 -18.57
CA ALA A 240 11.45 -20.28 -18.82
C ALA A 240 12.63 -19.84 -17.91
N GLY A 241 13.09 -20.69 -16.99
CA GLY A 241 14.23 -20.42 -16.10
C GLY A 241 13.88 -19.79 -14.74
N PHE A 242 12.64 -19.93 -14.25
CA PHE A 242 12.25 -19.49 -12.91
C PHE A 242 12.01 -20.69 -11.98
N GLU A 243 12.45 -20.60 -10.72
CA GLU A 243 12.02 -21.54 -9.67
C GLU A 243 10.50 -21.43 -9.46
N HIS A 244 9.82 -22.54 -9.18
CA HIS A 244 8.37 -22.54 -8.91
C HIS A 244 8.02 -23.32 -7.65
N TYR A 245 7.25 -22.71 -6.76
CA TYR A 245 6.88 -23.26 -5.47
C TYR A 245 5.36 -23.23 -5.23
N ASP A 246 4.75 -24.40 -5.04
CA ASP A 246 3.37 -24.54 -4.58
C ASP A 246 3.30 -24.51 -3.05
N LEU A 247 2.64 -23.50 -2.49
CA LEU A 247 2.34 -23.32 -1.07
C LEU A 247 0.84 -23.03 -0.89
N PHE A 248 0.00 -24.00 -1.26
CA PHE A 248 -1.46 -23.86 -1.23
C PHE A 248 -2.02 -23.71 0.19
N PHE A 249 -2.98 -22.81 0.35
CA PHE A 249 -3.93 -22.79 1.47
C PHE A 249 -5.27 -22.18 1.04
N ILE A 250 -6.35 -22.47 1.78
CA ILE A 250 -7.74 -22.13 1.42
C ILE A 250 -7.93 -20.62 1.26
N ASP A 251 -8.79 -20.18 0.33
CA ASP A 251 -9.01 -18.75 0.10
C ASP A 251 -9.75 -18.07 1.26
N GLY A 252 -9.34 -16.86 1.63
CA GLY A 252 -9.81 -16.18 2.85
C GLY A 252 -9.25 -16.72 4.17
N SER A 253 -8.64 -17.91 4.20
CA SER A 253 -8.04 -18.51 5.39
C SER A 253 -6.66 -17.92 5.74
N THR A 254 -6.09 -18.36 6.87
CA THR A 254 -4.74 -18.05 7.36
C THR A 254 -3.76 -19.19 7.03
N PRO A 255 -2.49 -18.91 6.74
CA PRO A 255 -1.50 -19.95 6.47
C PRO A 255 -1.09 -20.68 7.76
N SER A 256 -0.85 -21.98 7.70
CA SER A 256 -0.30 -22.73 8.84
C SER A 256 1.16 -22.37 9.10
N ASP A 257 1.62 -22.56 10.34
CA ASP A 257 3.01 -22.30 10.73
C ASP A 257 4.05 -23.08 9.89
N ASN A 258 3.65 -24.22 9.28
CA ASN A 258 4.49 -24.93 8.32
C ASN A 258 4.60 -24.21 6.97
N ILE A 259 3.49 -23.67 6.46
CA ILE A 259 3.47 -22.85 5.23
C ILE A 259 4.28 -21.57 5.44
N VAL A 260 4.13 -20.91 6.59
CA VAL A 260 4.95 -19.73 6.96
C VAL A 260 6.44 -20.09 7.01
N ARG A 261 6.81 -21.20 7.68
CA ARG A 261 8.20 -21.65 7.77
C ARG A 261 8.81 -21.96 6.40
N ARG A 262 8.08 -22.68 5.53
CA ARG A 262 8.52 -23.03 4.17
C ARG A 262 8.63 -21.79 3.27
N PHE A 263 7.68 -20.86 3.37
CA PHE A 263 7.74 -19.57 2.66
C PHE A 263 8.96 -18.75 3.07
N LEU A 264 9.21 -18.59 4.38
CA LEU A 264 10.36 -17.88 4.91
C LEU A 264 11.68 -18.52 4.45
N ASN A 265 11.78 -19.85 4.51
CA ASN A 265 12.96 -20.58 4.07
C ASN A 265 13.24 -20.41 2.57
N ILE A 266 12.24 -20.49 1.70
CA ILE A 266 12.39 -20.16 0.27
C ILE A 266 12.90 -18.72 0.12
N CYS A 267 12.25 -17.76 0.77
CA CYS A 267 12.58 -16.34 0.61
C CYS A 267 13.98 -15.96 1.11
N GLU A 268 14.49 -16.70 2.09
CA GLU A 268 15.84 -16.55 2.68
C GLU A 268 16.95 -17.18 1.84
N ASN A 269 16.64 -18.08 0.91
CA ASN A 269 17.64 -18.76 0.05
C ASN A 269 17.58 -18.35 -1.42
N THR A 270 16.43 -17.92 -1.95
CA THR A 270 16.37 -17.34 -3.31
C THR A 270 17.16 -16.03 -3.36
N GLU A 271 18.16 -15.92 -4.24
CA GLU A 271 19.04 -14.73 -4.33
C GLU A 271 18.31 -13.50 -4.89
N GLY A 272 17.50 -13.68 -5.94
CA GLY A 272 16.78 -12.61 -6.62
C GLY A 272 15.43 -12.24 -6.01
N ALA A 273 14.63 -11.54 -6.82
CA ALA A 273 13.28 -11.16 -6.49
C ALA A 273 12.30 -12.34 -6.62
N ILE A 274 11.22 -12.28 -5.85
CA ILE A 274 10.22 -13.34 -5.72
C ILE A 274 8.86 -12.78 -6.09
N ALA A 275 8.22 -13.39 -7.09
CA ALA A 275 6.86 -13.05 -7.47
C ALA A 275 5.88 -13.99 -6.74
N VAL A 276 5.00 -13.43 -5.92
CA VAL A 276 4.06 -14.18 -5.07
C VAL A 276 2.63 -13.89 -5.51
N HIS A 277 1.84 -14.95 -5.78
CA HIS A 277 0.43 -14.79 -6.15
C HIS A 277 -0.50 -15.76 -5.41
N CYS A 278 -1.75 -15.33 -5.28
CA CYS A 278 -2.89 -16.19 -4.98
C CYS A 278 -3.91 -16.04 -6.13
N LYS A 279 -5.22 -16.00 -5.85
CA LYS A 279 -6.22 -15.60 -6.85
C LYS A 279 -6.10 -14.11 -7.16
N ALA A 280 -6.60 -13.19 -6.33
CA ALA A 280 -6.51 -11.74 -6.60
C ALA A 280 -5.12 -11.10 -6.33
N GLY A 281 -4.17 -11.85 -5.75
CA GLY A 281 -2.86 -11.33 -5.36
C GLY A 281 -2.90 -10.35 -4.18
N LEU A 282 -3.87 -10.50 -3.27
CA LEU A 282 -4.16 -9.55 -2.18
C LEU A 282 -4.02 -10.20 -0.79
N GLY A 283 -5.03 -10.96 -0.33
CA GLY A 283 -5.08 -11.52 1.02
C GLY A 283 -3.92 -12.48 1.34
N ARG A 284 -4.01 -13.72 0.81
CA ARG A 284 -2.98 -14.77 1.01
C ARG A 284 -1.57 -14.31 0.66
N THR A 285 -1.40 -13.60 -0.46
CA THR A 285 -0.13 -13.00 -0.93
C THR A 285 0.45 -12.01 0.09
N GLY A 286 -0.32 -10.98 0.46
CA GLY A 286 0.12 -9.97 1.42
C GLY A 286 0.42 -10.56 2.80
N THR A 287 -0.32 -11.60 3.21
CA THR A 287 -0.12 -12.26 4.52
C THR A 287 1.26 -12.90 4.63
N LEU A 288 1.70 -13.65 3.61
CA LEU A 288 3.02 -14.28 3.65
C LEU A 288 4.17 -13.28 3.46
N ILE A 289 4.02 -12.29 2.56
CA ILE A 289 5.01 -11.21 2.43
C ILE A 289 5.14 -10.42 3.74
N ALA A 290 4.02 -10.14 4.43
CA ALA A 290 4.04 -9.50 5.75
C ALA A 290 4.80 -10.32 6.79
N CYS A 291 4.66 -11.65 6.80
CA CYS A 291 5.41 -12.52 7.70
C CYS A 291 6.93 -12.37 7.52
N TYR A 292 7.41 -12.32 6.27
CA TYR A 292 8.83 -12.05 5.98
C TYR A 292 9.24 -10.66 6.44
N VAL A 293 8.46 -9.61 6.12
CA VAL A 293 8.87 -8.23 6.42
C VAL A 293 8.86 -7.95 7.93
N MET A 294 7.91 -8.50 8.69
CA MET A 294 7.95 -8.44 10.17
C MET A 294 9.17 -9.17 10.74
N LYS A 295 9.50 -10.36 10.23
CA LYS A 295 10.70 -11.11 10.66
C LYS A 295 11.98 -10.33 10.39
N HIS A 296 12.21 -9.92 9.16
CA HIS A 296 13.51 -9.38 8.71
C HIS A 296 13.71 -7.89 9.00
N TYR A 297 12.64 -7.09 9.05
CA TYR A 297 12.72 -5.62 9.22
C TYR A 297 11.99 -5.09 10.47
N ARG A 298 11.37 -5.95 11.30
CA ARG A 298 10.66 -5.56 12.54
C ARG A 298 9.58 -4.49 12.34
N PHE A 299 8.84 -4.56 11.23
CA PHE A 299 7.53 -3.92 11.15
C PHE A 299 6.58 -4.56 12.17
N THR A 300 5.65 -3.78 12.71
CA THR A 300 4.48 -4.31 13.41
C THR A 300 3.43 -4.83 12.42
N HIS A 301 2.45 -5.60 12.90
CA HIS A 301 1.28 -6.00 12.10
C HIS A 301 0.55 -4.78 11.50
N ALA A 302 0.33 -3.73 12.30
CA ALA A 302 -0.33 -2.51 11.83
C ALA A 302 0.48 -1.77 10.74
N GLU A 303 1.78 -1.53 10.99
CA GLU A 303 2.67 -0.88 10.01
C GLU A 303 2.79 -1.67 8.70
N ILE A 304 2.87 -3.01 8.76
CA ILE A 304 3.02 -3.83 7.54
C ILE A 304 1.72 -3.96 6.76
N ILE A 305 0.57 -4.11 7.43
CA ILE A 305 -0.73 -4.12 6.73
C ILE A 305 -0.94 -2.77 6.04
N ALA A 306 -0.57 -1.67 6.70
CA ALA A 306 -0.65 -0.34 6.11
C ALA A 306 0.32 -0.16 4.93
N TRP A 307 1.60 -0.52 5.08
CA TRP A 307 2.60 -0.46 4.01
C TRP A 307 2.16 -1.25 2.77
N ILE A 308 1.74 -2.51 2.95
CA ILE A 308 1.32 -3.37 1.84
C ILE A 308 0.04 -2.84 1.18
N ARG A 309 -0.90 -2.23 1.92
CA ARG A 309 -2.08 -1.57 1.33
C ARG A 309 -1.76 -0.30 0.55
N ILE A 310 -0.73 0.45 0.93
CA ILE A 310 -0.26 1.62 0.17
C ILE A 310 0.42 1.17 -1.13
N CYS A 311 1.24 0.11 -1.09
CA CYS A 311 1.83 -0.49 -2.30
C CYS A 311 0.83 -1.22 -3.20
N ARG A 312 -0.22 -1.82 -2.61
CA ARG A 312 -1.21 -2.65 -3.32
C ARG A 312 -2.54 -2.67 -2.54
N PRO A 313 -3.49 -1.77 -2.87
CA PRO A 313 -4.78 -1.65 -2.19
C PRO A 313 -5.55 -2.96 -2.04
N GLY A 314 -6.31 -3.08 -0.95
CA GLY A 314 -7.12 -4.28 -0.63
C GLY A 314 -6.33 -5.50 -0.12
N SER A 315 -5.01 -5.40 0.06
CA SER A 315 -4.18 -6.50 0.58
C SER A 315 -4.46 -6.84 2.06
N ILE A 316 -4.30 -8.12 2.41
CA ILE A 316 -4.49 -8.74 3.74
C ILE A 316 -5.92 -8.55 4.27
N ILE A 317 -6.71 -9.63 4.30
CA ILE A 317 -8.18 -9.53 4.33
C ILE A 317 -8.77 -10.37 5.48
N GLY A 318 -9.75 -9.81 6.20
CA GLY A 318 -10.50 -10.50 7.25
C GLY A 318 -9.60 -11.06 8.36
N PRO A 319 -9.70 -12.37 8.71
CA PRO A 319 -8.90 -13.01 9.77
C PRO A 319 -7.38 -12.90 9.61
N GLN A 320 -6.89 -12.70 8.38
CA GLN A 320 -5.46 -12.57 8.09
C GLN A 320 -4.80 -11.38 8.80
N GLN A 321 -5.58 -10.37 9.23
CA GLN A 321 -5.07 -9.22 9.98
C GLN A 321 -4.70 -9.62 11.43
N HIS A 322 -5.64 -10.26 12.14
CA HIS A 322 -5.45 -10.79 13.50
C HIS A 322 -4.35 -11.86 13.56
N PHE A 323 -4.21 -12.67 12.50
CA PHE A 323 -3.12 -13.63 12.38
C PHE A 323 -1.73 -12.97 12.39
N LEU A 324 -1.56 -11.82 11.72
CA LEU A 324 -0.28 -11.11 11.73
C LEU A 324 0.02 -10.48 13.09
N GLU A 325 -1.02 -10.06 13.81
CA GLU A 325 -0.93 -9.60 15.20
C GLU A 325 -0.45 -10.72 16.14
N GLU A 326 -1.07 -11.90 16.08
CA GLU A 326 -0.65 -13.11 16.81
C GLU A 326 0.82 -13.47 16.50
N LYS A 327 1.18 -13.55 15.21
CA LYS A 327 2.51 -14.02 14.81
C LYS A 327 3.63 -12.98 15.00
N GLN A 328 3.32 -11.70 15.22
CA GLN A 328 4.30 -10.60 15.30
C GLN A 328 5.46 -10.92 16.25
N ALA A 329 5.17 -11.28 17.49
CA ALA A 329 6.19 -11.49 18.52
C ALA A 329 7.13 -12.67 18.17
N SER A 330 6.56 -13.78 17.70
CA SER A 330 7.31 -14.95 17.26
C SER A 330 8.21 -14.64 16.06
N LEU A 331 7.69 -13.93 15.06
CA LEU A 331 8.44 -13.55 13.86
C LEU A 331 9.58 -12.56 14.19
N TRP A 332 9.37 -11.61 15.11
CA TRP A 332 10.44 -10.72 15.58
C TRP A 332 11.59 -11.50 16.25
N VAL A 333 11.27 -12.43 17.15
CA VAL A 333 12.28 -13.27 17.84
C VAL A 333 13.02 -14.16 16.84
N GLN A 334 12.32 -14.82 15.92
CA GLN A 334 12.94 -15.58 14.82
C GLN A 334 13.85 -14.70 13.95
N GLY A 335 13.49 -13.43 13.76
CA GLY A 335 14.28 -12.43 13.05
C GLY A 335 15.56 -12.04 13.79
N ASP A 336 15.48 -11.85 15.11
CA ASP A 336 16.65 -11.52 15.94
C ASP A 336 17.65 -12.70 15.97
N ILE A 337 17.15 -13.92 16.11
CA ILE A 337 17.95 -15.15 16.02
C ILE A 337 18.61 -15.27 14.63
N PHE A 338 17.87 -15.00 13.56
CA PHE A 338 18.41 -15.02 12.19
C PHE A 338 19.52 -13.98 11.99
N ARG A 339 19.29 -12.72 12.40
CA ARG A 339 20.29 -11.64 12.35
C ARG A 339 21.52 -11.95 13.23
N SER A 340 21.34 -12.59 14.38
CA SER A 340 22.44 -13.03 15.25
C SER A 340 23.26 -14.15 14.61
N LYS A 341 22.62 -15.16 14.01
CA LYS A 341 23.31 -16.25 13.30
C LYS A 341 24.13 -15.74 12.11
N LEU A 342 23.63 -14.75 11.36
CA LEU A 342 24.39 -14.12 10.27
C LEU A 342 25.61 -13.33 10.78
N LYS A 343 25.48 -12.56 11.88
CA LYS A 343 26.62 -11.86 12.49
C LYS A 343 27.68 -12.81 13.06
N ASN A 344 27.26 -13.98 13.55
CA ASN A 344 28.14 -14.97 14.17
C ASN A 344 28.73 -15.97 13.15
N ARG A 345 28.38 -15.89 11.85
CA ARG A 345 29.01 -16.70 10.80
C ARG A 345 30.41 -16.14 10.54
N PRO A 346 31.50 -16.84 10.91
CA PRO A 346 32.84 -16.29 10.75
C PRO A 346 33.17 -16.13 9.26
N SER A 347 33.97 -15.10 8.94
CA SER A 347 34.53 -14.85 7.61
C SER A 347 35.59 -15.90 7.26
N SER A 348 35.16 -17.16 7.12
CA SER A 348 36.01 -18.33 7.21
C SER A 348 36.10 -19.12 5.90
N GLU A 349 36.80 -18.54 4.93
CA GLU A 349 37.73 -19.33 4.12
C GLU A 349 39.05 -19.57 4.89
N GLY A 350 39.38 -18.71 5.88
CA GLY A 350 40.65 -18.75 6.61
C GLY A 350 40.70 -19.56 7.92
N SER A 351 39.58 -20.03 8.50
CA SER A 351 39.60 -20.75 9.80
C SER A 351 39.31 -22.26 9.69
N ILE A 352 38.49 -22.72 8.74
CA ILE A 352 38.22 -24.15 8.54
C ILE A 352 39.52 -24.91 8.24
N ASN A 353 40.39 -24.33 7.40
CA ASN A 353 41.70 -24.91 7.06
C ASN A 353 42.67 -25.00 8.27
N LYS A 354 42.43 -24.26 9.36
CA LYS A 354 43.19 -24.35 10.62
C LYS A 354 42.60 -25.34 11.63
N ILE A 355 41.35 -25.74 11.44
CA ILE A 355 40.71 -26.78 12.26
C ILE A 355 40.97 -28.16 11.64
N LEU A 356 40.89 -28.27 10.31
CA LEU A 356 41.20 -29.51 9.59
C LEU A 356 42.67 -29.92 9.78
N SER A 357 43.62 -28.99 9.58
CA SER A 357 45.07 -29.26 9.82
C SER A 357 45.46 -29.47 11.29
N GLY A 358 44.50 -29.43 12.22
CA GLY A 358 44.67 -29.79 13.63
C GLY A 358 43.94 -31.09 14.04
N LEU A 359 43.38 -31.84 13.08
CA LEU A 359 42.57 -33.05 13.34
C LEU A 359 43.10 -34.34 12.70
N ASP A 360 44.15 -34.27 11.88
CA ASP A 360 44.72 -35.42 11.15
C ASP A 360 45.40 -36.49 12.05
N ASP A 361 45.47 -36.26 13.37
CA ASP A 361 46.24 -37.09 14.34
C ASP A 361 45.36 -37.86 15.35
N MET A 362 44.04 -37.97 15.12
CA MET A 362 43.12 -38.74 15.99
C MET A 362 42.45 -39.92 15.27
N SER A 363 43.18 -41.03 15.17
CA SER A 363 42.64 -42.33 14.77
C SER A 363 41.87 -42.99 15.91
N ILE A 364 40.54 -43.05 15.81
CA ILE A 364 39.69 -43.92 16.64
C ILE A 364 39.00 -44.93 15.72
N GLY A 365 39.49 -46.17 15.74
CA GLY A 365 38.91 -47.29 14.99
C GLY A 365 37.61 -47.77 15.62
N GLY A 366 36.47 -47.39 15.03
CA GLY A 366 35.13 -47.83 15.44
C GLY A 366 34.34 -48.41 14.28
N ASN A 367 34.26 -49.74 14.19
CA ASN A 367 33.42 -50.41 13.20
C ASN A 367 31.93 -50.19 13.52
N LEU A 368 31.21 -49.48 12.65
CA LEU A 368 29.75 -49.63 12.56
C LEU A 368 29.27 -49.62 11.11
N SER A 369 28.35 -50.53 10.80
CA SER A 369 27.93 -50.85 9.44
C SER A 369 26.85 -49.91 8.89
N LYS A 370 26.94 -49.69 7.57
CA LYS A 370 25.91 -49.14 6.65
C LYS A 370 24.51 -48.94 7.24
N THR A 371 24.01 -47.70 7.18
CA THR A 371 22.57 -47.44 7.08
C THR A 371 22.34 -46.31 6.07
N GLN A 372 21.72 -46.64 4.93
CA GLN A 372 21.32 -45.66 3.92
C GLN A 372 19.86 -45.25 4.15
N ASN A 373 19.62 -44.21 4.95
CA ASN A 373 18.30 -43.58 5.03
C ASN A 373 18.22 -42.41 4.06
N MET A 374 17.71 -42.68 2.85
CA MET A 374 17.26 -41.65 1.91
C MET A 374 15.78 -41.35 2.18
N GLU A 375 15.52 -40.35 3.02
CA GLU A 375 14.15 -39.95 3.38
C GLU A 375 13.43 -39.34 2.17
N ARG A 376 12.59 -40.16 1.52
CA ARG A 376 11.56 -39.68 0.60
C ARG A 376 10.54 -38.86 1.41
N PHE A 377 10.60 -37.54 1.31
CA PHE A 377 9.47 -36.69 1.67
C PHE A 377 8.29 -37.01 0.77
N GLY A 378 7.22 -37.57 1.35
CA GLY A 378 5.97 -37.80 0.64
C GLY A 378 5.25 -36.48 0.35
N GLU A 379 4.64 -36.38 -0.83
CA GLU A 379 3.62 -35.37 -1.09
C GLU A 379 2.29 -35.84 -0.48
N ASP A 380 1.96 -35.33 0.72
CA ASP A 380 0.61 -35.43 1.28
C ASP A 380 -0.36 -34.62 0.39
N ASN A 381 -0.88 -35.29 -0.65
CA ASN A 381 -1.97 -34.79 -1.45
C ASN A 381 -3.27 -34.89 -0.64
N LEU A 382 -3.51 -33.89 0.21
CA LEU A 382 -4.81 -33.67 0.82
C LEU A 382 -5.79 -33.18 -0.25
N GLU A 383 -6.50 -34.14 -0.84
CA GLU A 383 -7.70 -33.93 -1.66
C GLU A 383 -8.86 -33.47 -0.77
N ASP A 384 -8.80 -32.20 -0.36
CA ASP A 384 -9.78 -31.52 0.49
C ASP A 384 -10.87 -30.87 -0.40
N ASP A 385 -11.84 -31.70 -0.80
CA ASP A 385 -13.09 -31.29 -1.42
C ASP A 385 -14.17 -30.92 -0.38
N ASP A 386 -15.27 -30.33 -0.84
CA ASP A 386 -16.50 -30.07 -0.05
C ASP A 386 -16.43 -29.12 1.17
N VAL A 387 -15.57 -28.10 1.11
CA VAL A 387 -15.80 -26.81 1.80
C VAL A 387 -16.18 -25.69 0.81
N GLU A 388 -17.11 -26.00 -0.11
CA GLU A 388 -17.71 -25.04 -1.02
C GLU A 388 -18.66 -24.08 -0.28
N MET A 389 -18.20 -22.85 -0.02
CA MET A 389 -19.08 -21.78 0.43
C MET A 389 -20.14 -21.49 -0.66
N LYS A 390 -21.43 -21.48 -0.29
CA LYS A 390 -22.60 -21.39 -1.19
C LYS A 390 -22.34 -20.58 -2.47
N ASN A 391 -22.54 -21.25 -3.62
CA ASN A 391 -22.32 -20.80 -5.00
C ASN A 391 -20.87 -20.91 -5.54
N GLY A 392 -19.91 -21.51 -4.83
CA GLY A 392 -18.55 -21.85 -5.33
C GLY A 392 -17.61 -20.65 -5.62
N ILE A 393 -18.14 -19.43 -5.66
CA ILE A 393 -17.39 -18.19 -5.93
C ILE A 393 -16.59 -17.78 -4.69
N THR A 394 -15.27 -17.97 -4.74
CA THR A 394 -14.34 -17.64 -3.65
C THR A 394 -14.20 -16.12 -3.42
N GLN A 395 -13.63 -15.71 -2.29
CA GLN A 395 -13.37 -14.29 -2.00
C GLN A 395 -12.50 -13.66 -3.12
N GLY A 396 -11.48 -14.39 -3.58
CA GLY A 396 -10.56 -14.01 -4.64
C GLY A 396 -11.17 -13.99 -6.04
N ASP A 397 -12.28 -14.68 -6.29
CA ASP A 397 -13.07 -14.51 -7.52
C ASP A 397 -13.78 -13.16 -7.52
N LYS A 398 -14.50 -12.85 -6.44
CA LYS A 398 -15.22 -11.58 -6.28
C LYS A 398 -14.26 -10.41 -6.42
N LEU A 399 -13.11 -10.47 -5.74
CA LEU A 399 -12.05 -9.47 -5.86
C LEU A 399 -11.45 -9.35 -7.28
N ARG A 400 -11.27 -10.46 -8.01
CA ARG A 400 -10.80 -10.42 -9.41
C ARG A 400 -11.85 -9.77 -10.33
N ALA A 401 -13.12 -10.16 -10.19
CA ALA A 401 -14.23 -9.60 -10.95
C ALA A 401 -14.40 -8.08 -10.71
N LEU A 402 -14.22 -7.63 -9.47
CA LEU A 402 -14.25 -6.21 -9.10
C LEU A 402 -13.06 -5.41 -9.69
N LYS A 403 -11.89 -6.03 -9.87
CA LYS A 403 -10.79 -5.39 -10.63
C LYS A 403 -11.15 -5.30 -12.11
N SER A 404 -11.66 -6.37 -12.72
CA SER A 404 -12.12 -6.41 -14.11
C SER A 404 -13.49 -5.74 -14.34
N GLN A 405 -13.80 -4.70 -13.57
CA GLN A 405 -14.91 -3.77 -13.79
C GLN A 405 -14.45 -2.30 -13.73
N ARG A 406 -13.17 -2.05 -13.41
CA ARG A 406 -12.57 -0.72 -13.37
C ARG A 406 -12.36 -0.20 -14.79
N GLN A 407 -12.81 1.01 -15.07
CA GLN A 407 -12.68 1.61 -16.40
C GLN A 407 -11.20 1.78 -16.78
N PRO A 408 -10.78 1.37 -18.00
CA PRO A 408 -9.44 1.66 -18.49
C PRO A 408 -9.21 3.18 -18.56
N ARG A 409 -8.42 3.73 -17.63
CA ARG A 409 -8.02 5.14 -17.70
C ARG A 409 -7.14 5.34 -18.92
N THR A 410 -7.58 6.15 -19.87
CA THR A 410 -6.69 6.77 -20.84
C THR A 410 -5.62 7.55 -20.07
N SER A 411 -4.34 7.24 -20.31
CA SER A 411 -3.24 7.90 -19.63
C SER A 411 -3.32 9.41 -19.90
N PRO A 412 -3.32 10.29 -18.87
CA PRO A 412 -3.29 11.72 -19.12
C PRO A 412 -1.96 12.06 -19.79
N SER A 413 -2.00 12.42 -21.08
CA SER A 413 -0.81 12.78 -21.86
C SER A 413 0.06 13.76 -21.09
N CYS A 414 1.36 13.44 -20.95
CA CYS A 414 2.28 14.17 -20.08
C CYS A 414 2.57 15.59 -20.59
N ALA A 415 1.65 16.50 -20.30
CA ALA A 415 1.74 17.94 -20.57
C ALA A 415 2.63 18.68 -19.54
N PHE A 416 3.76 18.07 -19.20
CA PHE A 416 4.85 18.68 -18.44
C PHE A 416 6.18 18.58 -19.19
N ARG A 417 6.17 18.98 -20.46
CA ARG A 417 7.36 19.54 -21.09
C ARG A 417 7.42 21.02 -20.76
N SER A 418 8.58 21.48 -20.25
CA SER A 418 8.89 22.90 -20.16
C SER A 418 9.19 23.40 -21.57
N ASP A 419 8.38 24.31 -22.10
CA ASP A 419 8.78 25.12 -23.24
C ASP A 419 9.82 26.14 -22.78
N ASP A 420 11.09 25.89 -23.08
CA ASP A 420 12.07 26.96 -23.28
C ASP A 420 13.30 26.50 -24.10
N THR A 421 13.97 27.46 -24.71
CA THR A 421 15.20 27.34 -25.54
C THR A 421 15.13 26.61 -26.89
N LYS A 422 15.30 27.42 -27.94
CA LYS A 422 15.41 27.12 -29.38
C LYS A 422 16.52 26.10 -29.73
N GLY A 423 16.29 25.17 -30.67
CA GLY A 423 17.37 24.39 -31.30
C GLY A 423 16.90 23.36 -32.36
N HIS A 424 17.44 23.43 -33.59
CA HIS A 424 17.09 22.63 -34.78
C HIS A 424 16.83 21.10 -34.59
N PRO A 425 15.88 20.51 -35.35
CA PRO A 425 15.78 19.07 -35.50
C PRO A 425 16.69 18.51 -36.62
N ARG A 426 17.24 17.31 -36.41
CA ARG A 426 17.61 16.37 -37.47
C ARG A 426 17.11 14.97 -37.11
N ALA A 427 16.52 14.29 -38.08
CA ALA A 427 15.93 12.97 -37.89
C ALA A 427 16.95 11.86 -38.16
N VAL A 428 16.84 10.76 -37.42
CA VAL A 428 17.34 9.44 -37.81
C VAL A 428 16.23 8.43 -37.57
N SER A 429 15.74 7.84 -38.66
CA SER A 429 14.84 6.69 -38.66
C SER A 429 15.60 5.47 -39.18
N GLN A 430 15.34 4.28 -38.61
CA GLN A 430 15.27 2.97 -39.27
C GLN A 430 14.92 1.90 -38.22
N PRO A 431 14.05 0.91 -38.52
CA PRO A 431 13.86 -0.30 -37.72
C PRO A 431 14.76 -1.44 -38.23
N PHE A 432 14.97 -2.49 -37.42
CA PHE A 432 15.61 -3.74 -37.85
C PHE A 432 14.65 -4.93 -37.81
N ARG A 433 14.74 -5.80 -38.82
CA ARG A 433 13.97 -7.05 -38.95
C ARG A 433 14.83 -8.28 -38.63
N LEU A 434 14.17 -9.40 -38.32
CA LEU A 434 14.75 -10.73 -38.49
C LEU A 434 14.83 -11.09 -39.99
N SER A 435 15.94 -11.70 -40.41
CA SER A 435 15.98 -12.90 -41.27
C SER A 435 17.42 -13.32 -41.55
N SER A 436 17.72 -14.62 -41.53
CA SER A 436 19.08 -15.18 -41.71
C SER A 436 19.40 -15.56 -43.16
N SER A 437 20.62 -15.22 -43.59
CA SER A 437 21.50 -15.97 -44.52
C SER A 437 20.92 -16.61 -45.80
N LEU A 438 21.41 -16.19 -46.97
CA LEU A 438 22.45 -16.94 -47.73
C LEU A 438 22.99 -16.17 -48.96
N GLN A 439 24.13 -16.66 -49.45
CA GLN A 439 25.09 -16.16 -50.46
C GLN A 439 24.52 -15.68 -51.82
N GLY A 440 25.26 -14.80 -52.54
CA GLY A 440 25.07 -14.58 -53.99
C GLY A 440 25.61 -13.27 -54.58
N SER A 441 26.81 -13.31 -55.20
CA SER A 441 27.47 -12.22 -55.97
C SER A 441 26.76 -11.87 -57.31
N ALA A 442 26.97 -10.73 -58.02
CA ALA A 442 27.48 -9.38 -57.72
C ALA A 442 27.41 -8.47 -59.01
N VAL A 443 27.84 -7.19 -58.90
CA VAL A 443 28.36 -6.28 -59.97
C VAL A 443 27.41 -5.33 -60.78
N THR A 444 27.70 -4.02 -60.69
CA THR A 444 27.39 -2.82 -61.55
C THR A 444 25.97 -2.36 -61.98
N LEU A 445 25.52 -1.25 -61.37
CA LEU A 445 25.45 0.13 -61.93
C LEU A 445 25.07 0.38 -63.42
N LYS A 446 24.01 1.19 -63.65
CA LYS A 446 24.06 2.51 -64.34
C LYS A 446 22.75 3.31 -64.22
N THR A 447 22.74 4.59 -64.62
CA THR A 447 21.70 5.59 -64.26
C THR A 447 21.30 6.58 -65.38
N SER A 448 20.01 6.92 -65.47
CA SER A 448 19.45 8.15 -66.08
C SER A 448 18.09 8.44 -65.41
N LYS A 449 17.66 9.64 -64.96
CA LYS A 449 17.73 11.08 -65.38
C LYS A 449 16.71 11.53 -66.44
N MET A 450 15.64 12.20 -65.97
CA MET A 450 15.04 13.50 -66.42
C MET A 450 14.27 14.10 -65.20
N ALA A 451 14.13 15.40 -64.87
CA ALA A 451 14.03 16.70 -65.60
C ALA A 451 12.60 16.99 -66.12
N LEU A 452 11.94 18.16 -65.96
CA LEU A 452 12.14 19.49 -65.29
C LEU A 452 10.70 20.11 -65.06
N SER A 453 10.38 21.31 -64.51
CA SER A 453 11.06 22.54 -64.02
C SER A 453 10.13 23.33 -63.03
N PRO A 454 10.60 24.33 -62.23
CA PRO A 454 9.77 25.11 -61.28
C PRO A 454 9.69 26.65 -61.54
N SER A 455 8.91 27.39 -60.71
CA SER A 455 9.21 28.72 -60.10
C SER A 455 8.20 29.89 -60.24
N ALA A 456 8.26 30.76 -59.22
CA ALA A 456 7.45 31.91 -58.77
C ALA A 456 7.21 33.13 -59.70
N THR A 457 6.26 34.02 -59.31
CA THR A 457 6.51 35.44 -58.87
C THR A 457 5.17 36.15 -58.48
N ALA A 458 5.20 37.27 -57.72
CA ALA A 458 4.02 37.92 -57.08
C ALA A 458 3.85 39.43 -57.40
N LYS A 459 2.66 40.04 -57.13
CA LYS A 459 2.44 41.51 -57.01
C LYS A 459 1.07 41.98 -56.39
N ARG A 460 1.09 42.32 -55.09
CA ARG A 460 0.61 43.54 -54.35
C ARG A 460 -0.65 44.37 -54.77
N ILE A 461 -1.28 45.02 -53.76
CA ILE A 461 -2.25 46.19 -53.76
C ILE A 461 -3.75 45.79 -53.93
N ASN A 462 -4.82 46.33 -53.27
CA ASN A 462 -5.10 47.48 -52.35
C ASN A 462 -6.13 47.08 -51.24
N ARG A 463 -5.99 47.45 -49.95
CA ARG A 463 -6.64 48.55 -49.15
C ARG A 463 -8.17 48.54 -48.88
N THR A 464 -8.52 48.38 -47.58
CA THR A 464 -9.63 49.02 -46.78
C THR A 464 -11.12 48.78 -47.15
N SER A 465 -12.11 48.79 -46.24
CA SER A 465 -12.22 49.33 -44.86
C SER A 465 -13.19 48.58 -43.89
N LEU A 466 -13.02 48.82 -42.58
CA LEU A 466 -13.98 48.85 -41.45
C LEU A 466 -15.35 48.12 -41.63
N SER A 467 -15.70 47.10 -40.83
CA SER A 467 -16.04 47.24 -39.41
C SER A 467 -16.25 45.88 -38.71
N SER A 468 -16.23 45.82 -37.37
CA SER A 468 -16.72 44.66 -36.61
C SER A 468 -17.13 45.06 -35.18
N GLY A 469 -18.38 44.75 -34.79
CA GLY A 469 -18.89 44.98 -33.44
C GLY A 469 -18.62 43.79 -32.52
N ALA A 470 -18.05 44.02 -31.34
CA ALA A 470 -17.69 42.97 -30.41
C ALA A 470 -18.92 42.37 -29.68
N THR A 471 -19.45 41.25 -30.20
CA THR A 471 -20.43 40.40 -29.49
C THR A 471 -19.75 39.14 -28.95
N VAL A 472 -19.32 39.18 -27.69
CA VAL A 472 -18.70 38.03 -27.01
C VAL A 472 -19.77 37.00 -26.66
N ARG A 473 -20.00 36.03 -27.55
CA ARG A 473 -20.79 34.83 -27.24
C ARG A 473 -19.93 33.84 -26.45
N SER A 474 -20.38 33.47 -25.26
CA SER A 474 -19.75 32.47 -24.41
C SER A 474 -19.97 31.05 -24.94
N PHE A 475 -18.91 30.29 -25.16
CA PHE A 475 -19.00 28.86 -25.51
C PHE A 475 -19.04 28.00 -24.24
N SER A 476 -20.23 27.54 -23.85
CA SER A 476 -20.44 26.69 -22.68
C SER A 476 -20.28 25.21 -23.02
N ILE A 477 -19.16 24.60 -22.61
CA ILE A 477 -18.94 23.16 -22.71
C ILE A 477 -19.76 22.45 -21.62
N ASN A 478 -20.94 21.98 -21.97
CA ASN A 478 -21.82 21.21 -21.10
C ASN A 478 -21.37 19.73 -21.02
N SER A 479 -20.52 19.38 -20.05
CA SER A 479 -20.31 17.97 -19.68
C SER A 479 -21.47 17.45 -18.80
N ARG A 480 -22.64 17.24 -19.41
CA ARG A 480 -23.70 16.41 -18.79
C ARG A 480 -23.27 14.95 -18.85
N LEU A 481 -23.33 14.23 -17.72
CA LEU A 481 -23.49 12.77 -17.53
C LEU A 481 -22.78 12.31 -16.22
N ALA A 482 -23.50 12.32 -15.09
CA ALA A 482 -23.09 11.65 -13.84
C ALA A 482 -24.25 11.62 -12.82
N SER A 483 -25.38 11.01 -13.17
CA SER A 483 -26.51 10.82 -12.24
C SER A 483 -27.25 9.52 -12.54
N SER A 484 -27.82 8.91 -11.49
CA SER A 484 -28.51 7.61 -11.50
C SER A 484 -27.62 6.36 -11.70
N LEU A 485 -27.03 5.89 -10.59
CA LEU A 485 -27.01 4.46 -10.26
C LEU A 485 -27.33 4.31 -8.77
N GLY A 486 -28.62 4.17 -8.46
CA GLY A 486 -29.14 3.84 -7.15
C GLY A 486 -30.33 2.89 -7.31
N ASN A 487 -30.54 2.01 -6.33
CA ASN A 487 -31.61 1.01 -6.24
C ASN A 487 -31.77 0.05 -7.43
N LEU A 488 -31.11 -1.11 -7.32
CA LEU A 488 -31.64 -2.38 -7.83
C LEU A 488 -31.53 -3.43 -6.72
N ASN A 489 -32.63 -3.66 -5.99
CA ASN A 489 -32.95 -4.87 -5.20
C ASN A 489 -34.24 -4.64 -4.37
N ALA A 490 -35.37 -4.47 -5.07
CA ALA A 490 -36.71 -4.51 -4.52
C ALA A 490 -37.69 -4.79 -5.67
N ALA A 491 -37.88 -6.06 -6.02
CA ALA A 491 -38.91 -6.46 -6.97
C ALA A 491 -40.26 -6.52 -6.26
N THR A 492 -41.28 -5.98 -6.92
CA THR A 492 -42.67 -5.89 -6.46
C THR A 492 -43.41 -7.22 -6.53
N ASP A 493 -44.31 -7.46 -5.58
CA ASP A 493 -45.54 -8.22 -5.78
C ASP A 493 -46.69 -7.42 -5.15
N ASP A 494 -47.67 -7.01 -5.97
CA ASP A 494 -48.89 -6.29 -5.54
C ASP A 494 -50.12 -7.23 -5.55
N PRO A 495 -51.10 -7.09 -4.63
CA PRO A 495 -52.11 -8.14 -4.41
C PRO A 495 -53.52 -7.82 -4.96
N GLU A 496 -54.06 -8.64 -5.88
CA GLU A 496 -55.51 -8.65 -6.20
C GLU A 496 -56.15 -10.05 -6.30
N ASN A 497 -56.95 -10.38 -5.26
CA ASN A 497 -58.37 -10.75 -5.38
C ASN A 497 -58.84 -11.73 -6.49
N LYS A 498 -59.04 -13.04 -6.17
CA LYS A 498 -60.38 -13.64 -5.86
C LYS A 498 -60.46 -15.19 -5.90
N LYS A 499 -61.03 -15.73 -4.81
CA LYS A 499 -61.98 -16.88 -4.70
C LYS A 499 -61.59 -18.33 -5.09
N THR A 500 -61.96 -19.25 -4.18
CA THR A 500 -62.36 -20.68 -4.36
C THR A 500 -61.31 -21.70 -4.86
N SER A 501 -61.20 -22.94 -4.34
CA SER A 501 -61.85 -23.59 -3.17
C SER A 501 -61.27 -24.99 -2.84
N SER A 502 -61.31 -25.41 -1.56
CA SER A 502 -61.11 -26.79 -1.05
C SER A 502 -59.66 -27.35 -1.11
N SER A 503 -59.18 -28.30 -0.27
CA SER A 503 -59.76 -29.05 0.88
C SER A 503 -58.65 -29.49 1.90
N SER A 504 -59.05 -30.10 3.04
CA SER A 504 -58.26 -30.84 4.08
C SER A 504 -56.78 -30.45 4.35
N LYS A 505 -56.34 -29.96 5.52
CA LYS A 505 -56.71 -30.17 6.95
C LYS A 505 -56.22 -31.49 7.58
N ALA A 506 -54.96 -31.50 8.04
CA ALA A 506 -54.47 -32.27 9.18
C ALA A 506 -53.24 -31.53 9.77
N GLY A 507 -52.99 -31.62 11.08
CA GLY A 507 -51.85 -30.96 11.70
C GLY A 507 -51.52 -31.51 13.07
N PHE A 508 -50.23 -31.48 13.42
CA PHE A 508 -49.71 -31.83 14.74
C PHE A 508 -48.58 -30.88 15.10
N THR A 509 -48.61 -30.39 16.35
CA THR A 509 -47.56 -29.56 16.96
C THR A 509 -46.91 -30.34 18.08
N ALA A 510 -45.59 -30.52 18.02
CA ALA A 510 -44.79 -30.99 19.13
C ALA A 510 -43.40 -30.35 19.08
N SER A 511 -42.88 -29.98 20.24
CA SER A 511 -41.54 -29.42 20.46
C SER A 511 -41.07 -29.86 21.85
N PRO A 512 -39.84 -29.52 22.26
CA PRO A 512 -38.56 -29.82 21.59
C PRO A 512 -37.73 -30.80 22.45
N PHE A 513 -36.58 -31.28 21.95
CA PHE A 513 -35.61 -31.97 22.81
C PHE A 513 -34.15 -31.62 22.47
N THR A 514 -33.32 -31.55 23.51
CA THR A 514 -31.89 -31.23 23.47
C THR A 514 -31.07 -32.36 24.09
N ASN A 515 -29.93 -32.69 23.49
CA ASN A 515 -28.75 -33.34 24.11
C ASN A 515 -27.53 -32.85 23.28
N LEU A 516 -26.41 -32.33 23.79
CA LEU A 516 -25.54 -32.61 24.95
C LEU A 516 -24.70 -33.90 24.84
N LEU A 517 -23.37 -33.70 24.90
CA LEU A 517 -22.22 -34.60 25.20
C LEU A 517 -21.04 -34.22 24.27
N ASN A 518 -19.75 -34.29 24.64
CA ASN A 518 -19.09 -34.01 25.92
C ASN A 518 -17.58 -33.77 25.69
N GLY A 519 -16.89 -33.16 26.67
CA GLY A 519 -15.44 -33.19 26.81
C GLY A 519 -14.67 -32.01 26.18
N SER A 520 -13.60 -31.46 26.75
CA SER A 520 -13.07 -31.31 28.12
C SER A 520 -11.58 -30.98 28.01
N SER A 521 -11.19 -29.71 28.16
CA SER A 521 -10.05 -29.31 29.01
C SER A 521 -9.90 -27.79 29.03
N GLN A 522 -9.56 -27.24 30.20
CA GLN A 522 -9.24 -25.83 30.44
C GLN A 522 -7.78 -25.78 30.97
N PRO A 523 -7.10 -24.61 31.04
CA PRO A 523 -7.30 -23.77 32.23
C PRO A 523 -7.04 -22.23 32.10
N THR A 524 -7.57 -21.50 33.09
CA THR A 524 -7.03 -20.25 33.68
C THR A 524 -6.68 -19.05 32.80
N THR A 525 -7.69 -18.20 32.60
CA THR A 525 -7.70 -16.75 32.93
C THR A 525 -6.42 -16.08 33.43
N ARG A 526 -6.12 -14.88 32.87
CA ARG A 526 -5.40 -13.81 33.59
C ARG A 526 -6.00 -12.44 33.24
N ASN A 527 -6.57 -11.76 34.22
CA ASN A 527 -7.09 -10.39 34.06
C ASN A 527 -5.94 -9.37 34.12
N TYR A 528 -6.04 -8.32 33.29
CA TYR A 528 -5.34 -7.06 33.47
C TYR A 528 -6.36 -5.92 33.37
N PRO A 529 -6.65 -5.20 34.47
CA PRO A 529 -7.39 -3.95 34.44
C PRO A 529 -6.45 -2.75 34.20
N GLU A 530 -7.02 -1.54 34.25
CA GLU A 530 -6.34 -0.24 34.36
C GLU A 530 -5.63 0.27 33.08
N LEU A 531 -5.69 1.57 32.74
CA LEU A 531 -6.32 2.72 33.38
C LEU A 531 -6.84 3.71 32.30
N ASN A 532 -8.10 4.15 32.41
CA ASN A 532 -8.58 5.33 31.71
C ASN A 532 -8.74 6.45 32.75
N ASN A 533 -8.00 7.55 32.62
CA ASN A 533 -8.07 8.63 33.58
C ASN A 533 -7.78 9.99 32.92
N ASN A 534 -8.84 10.77 32.67
CA ASN A 534 -8.77 12.18 32.26
C ASN A 534 -10.13 12.87 32.47
N GLN A 535 -10.53 13.02 33.73
CA GLN A 535 -11.49 14.05 34.15
C GLN A 535 -10.94 14.75 35.38
N TYR A 536 -10.81 16.08 35.31
CA TYR A 536 -10.47 16.94 36.43
C TYR A 536 -11.24 18.26 36.36
N ASN A 537 -11.37 18.90 37.53
CA ASN A 537 -11.88 20.26 37.74
C ASN A 537 -13.38 20.49 37.47
N ARG A 538 -14.20 20.03 38.43
CA ARG A 538 -15.27 20.86 38.99
C ARG A 538 -14.95 21.17 40.47
N SER A 539 -14.72 22.44 40.76
CA SER A 539 -14.73 23.04 42.10
C SER A 539 -15.86 24.07 42.10
N SER A 540 -17.01 23.83 42.75
CA SER A 540 -17.28 23.76 44.20
C SER A 540 -17.82 25.11 44.71
N ASN A 541 -19.15 25.24 44.75
CA ASN A 541 -19.81 26.36 45.43
C ASN A 541 -19.75 26.16 46.95
N SER A 542 -19.54 27.24 47.69
CA SER A 542 -19.44 27.26 49.15
C SER A 542 -20.78 27.52 49.84
N ASN A 543 -21.02 26.82 50.95
CA ASN A 543 -21.78 27.33 52.10
C ASN A 543 -21.55 26.42 53.31
N GLY A 544 -21.22 27.01 54.46
CA GLY A 544 -20.86 26.31 55.71
C GLY A 544 -19.95 27.20 56.55
N GLY A 545 -20.44 27.65 57.71
CA GLY A 545 -19.83 28.75 58.47
C GLY A 545 -18.78 28.34 59.51
N ASN A 546 -17.85 29.26 59.76
CA ASN A 546 -16.99 29.50 60.92
C ASN A 546 -17.05 28.53 62.12
N LEU A 547 -15.88 28.18 62.66
CA LEU A 547 -15.31 28.88 63.83
C LEU A 547 -13.82 28.49 64.11
N ASN A 548 -13.03 29.50 64.50
CA ASN A 548 -11.81 29.46 65.35
C ASN A 548 -10.54 28.64 64.94
N SER A 549 -9.75 29.23 64.03
CA SER A 549 -8.31 29.63 64.19
C SER A 549 -7.22 28.70 64.83
N PRO A 550 -6.12 28.37 64.10
CA PRO A 550 -4.81 27.91 64.63
C PRO A 550 -3.80 29.09 64.82
N PRO A 551 -2.61 28.89 65.45
CA PRO A 551 -1.40 28.34 64.80
C PRO A 551 -0.83 27.12 65.59
N GLY A 552 0.44 26.67 65.60
CA GLY A 552 1.73 27.10 64.99
C GLY A 552 2.87 26.07 65.29
N PRO A 553 4.06 26.12 64.64
CA PRO A 553 4.90 24.90 64.42
C PRO A 553 6.35 24.93 64.96
N HIS A 554 7.04 23.76 64.97
CA HIS A 554 8.38 23.47 64.35
C HIS A 554 9.18 22.29 65.00
N SER A 555 10.04 21.64 64.17
CA SER A 555 11.33 20.96 64.51
C SER A 555 11.44 19.41 64.67
N ALA A 556 11.77 18.76 63.53
CA ALA A 556 12.96 17.90 63.26
C ALA A 556 13.22 16.49 63.92
N LYS A 557 13.78 15.60 63.07
CA LYS A 557 14.44 14.28 63.32
C LYS A 557 13.48 13.10 63.68
N THR A 558 13.80 11.79 63.47
CA THR A 558 15.04 11.09 63.04
C THR A 558 14.74 9.83 62.16
N GLU A 559 15.66 8.85 62.06
CA GLU A 559 15.62 7.58 61.29
C GLU A 559 14.47 6.58 61.71
N GLU A 560 14.21 5.39 61.13
CA GLU A 560 15.05 4.44 60.36
C GLU A 560 14.28 3.35 59.53
N HIS A 561 15.00 2.64 58.66
CA HIS A 561 14.88 1.20 58.26
C HIS A 561 13.83 0.58 57.27
N THR A 562 14.37 -0.41 56.53
CA THR A 562 13.75 -1.63 55.90
C THR A 562 12.89 -1.59 54.62
N THR A 563 13.59 -1.59 53.47
CA THR A 563 13.59 -2.63 52.40
C THR A 563 12.30 -3.31 51.91
N ILE A 564 12.02 -3.20 50.60
CA ILE A 564 11.62 -4.32 49.70
C ILE A 564 12.04 -3.99 48.25
N LEU A 565 12.41 -5.01 47.45
CA LEU A 565 13.10 -4.86 46.16
C LEU A 565 12.17 -4.86 44.94
N ARG A 566 12.52 -4.09 43.90
CA ARG A 566 12.09 -4.34 42.51
C ARG A 566 13.17 -3.88 41.51
N PRO A 567 13.59 -4.67 40.50
CA PRO A 567 14.76 -4.34 39.69
C PRO A 567 14.49 -3.29 38.60
N SER A 568 15.37 -2.31 38.48
CA SER A 568 15.43 -1.35 37.36
C SER A 568 16.52 -1.76 36.36
N TYR A 569 16.13 -2.19 35.15
CA TYR A 569 17.09 -2.48 34.08
C TYR A 569 17.51 -1.20 33.33
N THR A 570 18.75 -0.77 33.55
CA THR A 570 19.45 0.25 32.75
C THR A 570 20.49 -0.40 31.84
N GLY A 571 20.68 0.13 30.62
CA GLY A 571 21.66 -0.34 29.63
C GLY A 571 21.04 -1.36 28.65
N LEU A 572 21.13 -1.19 27.33
CA LEU A 572 22.31 -0.76 26.57
C LEU A 572 21.94 0.15 25.38
N SER A 573 22.75 1.19 25.16
CA SER A 573 22.74 1.96 23.92
C SER A 573 23.45 1.16 22.82
N SER A 574 22.79 0.89 21.69
CA SER A 574 23.40 0.21 20.55
C SER A 574 23.46 1.11 19.30
N SER A 575 24.61 1.78 19.16
CA SER A 575 25.27 2.10 17.88
C SER A 575 24.44 2.75 16.76
N SER A 576 24.59 4.07 16.61
CA SER A 576 24.15 4.79 15.41
C SER A 576 24.88 4.30 14.14
N ALA A 577 24.17 3.59 13.26
CA ALA A 577 24.65 3.35 11.90
C ALA A 577 24.56 4.65 11.08
N ARG A 578 25.66 5.39 10.99
CA ARG A 578 25.77 6.58 10.14
C ARG A 578 25.83 6.18 8.66
N PHE A 579 24.67 6.13 7.99
CA PHE A 579 24.63 6.17 6.53
C PHE A 579 24.49 7.62 6.04
N LEU A 580 25.24 7.94 4.99
CA LEU A 580 25.37 9.30 4.46
C LEU A 580 24.12 9.69 3.66
N SER A 581 23.10 10.21 4.35
CA SER A 581 22.02 10.94 3.68
C SER A 581 22.62 12.13 2.93
N ARG A 582 22.55 12.12 1.59
CA ARG A 582 22.88 13.30 0.80
C ARG A 582 21.96 14.45 1.22
N SER A 583 22.52 15.64 1.35
CA SER A 583 21.83 16.81 1.86
C SER A 583 20.86 17.35 0.81
N ILE A 584 19.55 17.20 1.05
CA ILE A 584 18.53 17.99 0.35
C ILE A 584 18.80 19.47 0.69
N PRO A 585 18.96 20.37 -0.30
CA PRO A 585 19.22 21.77 -0.01
C PRO A 585 18.11 22.40 0.81
N SER A 586 18.45 22.87 2.01
CA SER A 586 17.56 23.68 2.85
C SER A 586 17.30 25.02 2.17
N LEU A 587 16.02 25.35 1.96
CA LEU A 587 15.60 26.66 1.43
C LEU A 587 15.79 27.76 2.50
N GLN A 588 17.03 28.14 2.74
CA GLN A 588 17.36 29.48 3.23
C GLN A 588 17.49 30.44 2.04
N SER A 589 17.12 31.69 2.25
CA SER A 589 16.99 32.69 1.20
C SER A 589 18.27 33.48 1.02
N GLU A 590 18.94 33.31 -0.13
CA GLU A 590 19.90 34.29 -0.64
C GLU A 590 19.20 35.20 -1.65
N TYR A 591 19.11 36.48 -1.31
CA TYR A 591 18.72 37.56 -2.22
C TYR A 591 20.01 38.04 -2.90
N VAL A 592 20.14 37.84 -4.21
CA VAL A 592 21.22 38.45 -5.01
C VAL A 592 20.56 39.38 -6.02
N HIS A 593 20.99 40.64 -6.03
CA HIS A 593 20.48 41.68 -6.93
C HIS A 593 21.19 41.60 -8.28
N TYR A 594 20.41 41.53 -9.36
CA TYR A 594 20.74 41.97 -10.72
C TYR A 594 19.44 42.35 -11.44
#